data_AF-A0A956ICZ2-F1
#
_entry.id   AF-A0A956ICZ2-F1
#
_cell.length_a   1.000
_cell.length_b   1.000
_cell.length_c   1.000
_cell.angle_alpha   90.00
_cell.angle_beta   90.00
_cell.angle_gamma   90.00
#
_symmetry.space_group_name_H-M   'P 1'
#
loop_
_entity.id
_entity.type
_entity.pdbx_description
1 polymer ?
#
loop_
_entity_poly.entity_id
_entity_poly.type
_entity_poly.pdbx_seq_one_letter_code
_entity_poly.pdbx_strand_id
1 'polypeptide(L)'
;MARRGSWGLAAALSLVASTGRAEVSLHTQDGEGRLRSAARSRASLERLPPEEEPADPRAKHHDPDALRYIVSGGESDPGFPAVLALVSRAEDGRELGRLELPLVDLPCPEGLARPKQRCATTAPVRVVIDEVDARHPLTAHRSVIGGLAGRLRITAGERLLGEILVTGPRATPAGPIERQRAKLRFVVLRVEPGGAPSVGDDDAGARDAAAQAQQRVDALWGACGLAFGPNPEVQVVDPPPPHLVSLGCGYGLSATGGDLSLVADGHPLTLPLRAGESPAGVARRLAQRLEAAGFVARISDNPAMASATGASTDLSVRRRDGKLVTLAAPPGRAVSRDATFTACIGGVSLLDGLEHFADVDAVVGTLEERTLVKAYDDGDPRTLDVFIIPGFARGGRIGESFIGADHGTLRNLVVVDRAGMRSNLASFTLAHEIGHVLLDDPGHPDDFAADQPTRLMDADAVDGSAFGPRRLSLGECASMLRQSGARASVPLLSPWPIPAP
;
A
#
# COMPACT_ATOMS: atom_id res chain seq x y z
N MET A 1 -78.87 43.67 14.68
CA MET A 1 -78.58 44.59 15.82
C MET A 1 -77.73 43.81 16.83
N ALA A 2 -76.41 43.75 16.64
CA ALA A 2 -75.43 44.60 17.31
C ALA A 2 -75.29 44.35 18.82
N ARG A 3 -74.33 43.50 19.21
CA ARG A 3 -73.56 43.65 20.46
C ARG A 3 -72.12 43.21 20.20
N ARG A 4 -71.22 44.20 20.25
CA ARG A 4 -69.76 44.08 20.11
C ARG A 4 -69.19 43.51 21.41
N GLY A 5 -68.42 42.43 21.33
CA GLY A 5 -67.58 41.93 22.41
C GLY A 5 -66.12 42.19 22.07
N SER A 6 -65.49 43.10 22.81
CA SER A 6 -64.07 43.43 22.73
C SER A 6 -63.21 42.32 23.34
N TRP A 7 -62.40 41.64 22.53
CA TRP A 7 -61.33 40.77 23.01
C TRP A 7 -60.02 41.56 22.97
N GLY A 8 -59.49 41.86 24.15
CA GLY A 8 -58.15 42.43 24.32
C GLY A 8 -57.09 41.36 24.12
N LEU A 9 -56.25 41.52 23.11
CA LEU A 9 -55.01 40.76 22.93
C LEU A 9 -53.91 41.44 23.74
N ALA A 10 -53.58 40.88 24.90
CA ALA A 10 -52.36 41.19 25.62
C ALA A 10 -51.20 40.44 24.95
N ALA A 11 -50.35 41.16 24.21
CA ALA A 11 -49.11 40.63 23.67
C ALA A 11 -48.08 40.54 24.82
N ALA A 12 -47.83 39.32 25.31
CA ALA A 12 -46.69 39.05 26.17
C ALA A 12 -45.42 39.04 25.32
N LEU A 13 -44.67 40.15 25.34
CA LEU A 13 -43.27 40.17 24.89
C LEU A 13 -42.46 39.26 25.82
N SER A 14 -42.14 38.06 25.37
CA SER A 14 -41.07 37.27 25.96
C SER A 14 -39.74 37.81 25.44
N LEU A 15 -39.05 38.63 26.24
CA LEU A 15 -37.62 38.88 26.07
C LEU A 15 -36.91 37.54 26.36
N VAL A 16 -36.59 36.79 25.31
CA VAL A 16 -35.53 35.79 25.39
C VAL A 16 -34.23 36.57 25.39
N ALA A 17 -33.66 36.79 26.57
CA ALA A 17 -32.28 37.22 26.69
C ALA A 17 -31.40 36.12 26.08
N SER A 18 -30.95 36.30 24.84
CA SER A 18 -29.85 35.51 24.32
C SER A 18 -28.65 35.85 25.21
N THR A 19 -28.32 34.97 26.16
CA THR A 19 -26.98 34.97 26.75
C THR A 19 -26.04 34.72 25.58
N GLY A 20 -25.51 35.79 24.99
CA GLY A 20 -24.52 35.73 23.94
C GLY A 20 -23.31 34.99 24.49
N ARG A 21 -23.27 33.67 24.27
CA ARG A 21 -22.07 32.89 24.52
C ARG A 21 -21.02 33.51 23.63
N ALA A 22 -19.98 34.06 24.27
CA ALA A 22 -18.86 34.60 23.55
C ALA A 22 -18.30 33.50 22.62
N GLU A 23 -18.29 33.83 21.33
CA GLU A 23 -18.05 32.86 20.27
C GLU A 23 -16.54 32.80 20.02
N VAL A 24 -15.89 31.83 20.66
CA VAL A 24 -14.52 31.48 20.35
C VAL A 24 -14.51 30.68 19.05
N SER A 25 -13.71 31.09 18.08
CA SER A 25 -13.57 30.42 16.79
C SER A 25 -12.19 29.79 16.61
N LEU A 26 -12.15 28.64 15.95
CA LEU A 26 -10.92 27.89 15.69
C LEU A 26 -10.56 27.93 14.20
N HIS A 27 -9.31 28.31 13.95
CA HIS A 27 -8.69 28.34 12.63
C HIS A 27 -7.41 27.52 12.65
N THR A 28 -6.97 27.10 11.48
CA THR A 28 -5.69 26.43 11.29
C THR A 28 -4.82 27.24 10.36
N GLN A 29 -3.52 27.25 10.60
CA GLN A 29 -2.52 27.82 9.71
C GLN A 29 -1.52 26.74 9.28
N ASP A 30 -1.24 26.63 7.98
CA ASP A 30 -0.24 25.71 7.42
C ASP A 30 1.17 26.34 7.34
N GLY A 31 2.18 25.56 6.95
CA GLY A 31 3.56 26.04 6.78
C GLY A 31 3.77 27.07 5.66
N GLU A 32 2.77 27.32 4.82
CA GLU A 32 2.81 28.45 3.89
C GLU A 32 2.24 29.72 4.51
N GLY A 33 1.64 29.62 5.70
CA GLY A 33 0.98 30.70 6.43
C GLY A 33 -0.49 30.86 6.08
N ARG A 34 -1.08 29.96 5.27
CA ARG A 34 -2.47 30.09 4.83
C ARG A 34 -3.43 29.73 5.96
N LEU A 35 -4.34 30.65 6.25
CA LEU A 35 -5.35 30.50 7.28
C LEU A 35 -6.62 29.85 6.73
N ARG A 36 -7.18 28.87 7.44
CA ARG A 36 -8.47 28.22 7.13
C ARG A 36 -9.29 28.01 8.39
N SER A 37 -10.61 28.04 8.29
CA SER A 37 -11.46 27.57 9.39
C SER A 37 -11.23 26.07 9.62
N ALA A 38 -11.30 25.61 10.87
CA ALA A 38 -11.05 24.19 11.18
C ALA A 38 -11.92 23.23 10.36
N ALA A 39 -13.21 23.54 10.16
CA ALA A 39 -14.13 22.74 9.35
C ALA A 39 -13.71 22.55 7.88
N ARG A 40 -12.91 23.47 7.33
CA ARG A 40 -12.37 23.42 5.95
C ARG A 40 -10.91 22.99 5.90
N SER A 41 -10.32 22.70 7.06
CA SER A 41 -8.93 22.28 7.16
C SER A 41 -8.80 20.77 7.10
N ARG A 42 -7.58 20.32 6.79
CA ARG A 42 -7.19 18.90 6.71
C ARG A 42 -5.79 18.78 7.31
N ALA A 43 -5.53 17.71 8.04
CA ALA A 43 -4.18 17.34 8.46
C ALA A 43 -3.61 16.31 7.47
N SER A 44 -2.29 16.32 7.27
CA SER A 44 -1.57 15.25 6.58
C SER A 44 -0.68 14.54 7.59
N LEU A 45 -0.42 13.26 7.35
CA LEU A 45 0.56 12.50 8.13
C LEU A 45 1.97 12.97 7.80
N GLU A 46 2.83 12.97 8.81
CA GLU A 46 4.21 13.43 8.75
C GLU A 46 5.06 12.56 7.82
N ARG A 47 5.88 13.23 7.00
CA ARG A 47 6.77 12.58 6.03
C ARG A 47 8.20 13.07 6.06
N LEU A 48 8.44 14.19 6.70
CA LEU A 48 9.77 14.77 6.82
C LEU A 48 10.30 14.50 8.22
N PRO A 49 11.63 14.34 8.39
CA PRO A 49 12.22 14.37 9.71
C PRO A 49 11.75 15.62 10.49
N PRO A 50 11.63 15.51 11.82
CA PRO A 50 11.28 16.65 12.66
C PRO A 50 12.41 17.69 12.64
N GLU A 51 12.06 18.93 12.36
CA GLU A 51 12.96 20.08 12.51
C GLU A 51 12.95 20.56 13.96
N GLU A 52 13.98 21.29 14.40
CA GLU A 52 13.96 21.94 15.72
C GLU A 52 12.74 22.87 15.86
N GLU A 53 12.17 22.90 17.06
CA GLU A 53 11.10 23.85 17.34
C GLU A 53 11.65 25.28 17.26
N PRO A 54 10.98 26.20 16.53
CA PRO A 54 11.37 27.60 16.56
C PRO A 54 11.31 28.13 17.99
N ALA A 55 12.36 28.82 18.44
CA ALA A 55 12.40 29.43 19.78
C ALA A 55 11.20 30.36 20.05
N ASP A 56 10.63 30.96 19.00
CA ASP A 56 9.36 31.67 19.05
C ASP A 56 8.26 30.83 18.37
N PRO A 57 7.24 30.33 19.11
CA PRO A 57 6.13 29.56 18.55
C PRO A 57 5.26 30.37 17.58
N ARG A 58 5.50 31.68 17.43
CA ARG A 58 4.86 32.57 16.45
C ARG A 58 5.66 32.69 15.15
N ALA A 59 6.96 32.37 15.15
CA ALA A 59 7.82 32.49 13.97
C ALA A 59 7.26 31.67 12.80
N LYS A 60 7.45 32.09 11.55
CA LYS A 60 6.99 31.29 10.40
C LYS A 60 7.70 29.93 10.40
N HIS A 61 6.97 28.85 10.14
CA HIS A 61 7.54 27.53 9.84
C HIS A 61 7.27 27.17 8.39
N HIS A 62 8.08 26.30 7.79
CA HIS A 62 7.94 25.87 6.39
C HIS A 62 7.50 24.41 6.24
N ASP A 63 7.27 23.74 7.36
CA ASP A 63 6.81 22.37 7.39
C ASP A 63 5.43 22.23 6.72
N PRO A 64 5.33 21.48 5.61
CA PRO A 64 4.10 21.34 4.84
C PRO A 64 3.09 20.41 5.51
N ASP A 65 3.48 19.61 6.52
CA ASP A 65 2.62 18.65 7.21
C ASP A 65 2.13 19.17 8.56
N ALA A 66 2.90 20.01 9.25
CA ALA A 66 2.46 20.65 10.50
C ALA A 66 1.32 21.66 10.32
N LEU A 67 0.50 21.79 11.37
CA LEU A 67 -0.55 22.80 11.49
C LEU A 67 -0.41 23.56 12.80
N ARG A 68 -0.67 24.87 12.76
CA ARG A 68 -0.97 25.66 13.96
C ARG A 68 -2.46 25.78 14.16
N TYR A 69 -2.87 25.80 15.43
CA TYR A 69 -4.24 26.09 15.81
C TYR A 69 -4.33 27.51 16.34
N ILE A 70 -5.09 28.35 15.65
CA ILE A 70 -5.31 29.74 16.02
C ILE A 70 -6.72 29.87 16.58
N VAL A 71 -6.79 30.33 17.81
CA VAL A 71 -8.04 30.61 18.51
C VAL A 71 -8.27 32.11 18.48
N SER A 72 -9.47 32.54 18.09
CA SER A 72 -9.85 33.94 18.17
C SER A 72 -11.15 34.11 18.95
N GLY A 73 -11.22 35.18 19.75
CA GLY A 73 -12.38 35.52 20.58
C GLY A 73 -12.37 37.00 20.97
N GLY A 74 -13.34 37.43 21.76
CA GLY A 74 -13.35 38.79 22.30
C GLY A 74 -12.21 38.99 23.32
N GLU A 75 -11.63 40.18 23.37
CA GLU A 75 -10.53 40.52 24.28
C GLU A 75 -10.87 40.30 25.76
N SER A 76 -12.14 40.49 26.12
CA SER A 76 -12.66 40.28 27.48
C SER A 76 -13.46 38.99 27.63
N ASP A 77 -13.31 38.03 26.71
CA ASP A 77 -14.04 36.76 26.76
C ASP A 77 -13.51 35.88 27.93
N PRO A 78 -14.30 35.64 28.99
CA PRO A 78 -13.88 34.79 30.10
C PRO A 78 -13.77 33.31 29.70
N GLY A 79 -14.32 32.91 28.54
CA GLY A 79 -14.21 31.57 27.96
C GLY A 79 -13.06 31.42 26.97
N PHE A 80 -12.13 32.38 26.90
CA PHE A 80 -10.93 32.27 26.08
C PHE A 80 -9.96 31.23 26.68
N PRO A 81 -9.63 30.14 25.97
CA PRO A 81 -8.82 29.07 26.54
C PRO A 81 -7.35 29.46 26.70
N ALA A 82 -6.70 28.92 27.72
CA ALA A 82 -5.23 28.96 27.86
C ALA A 82 -4.55 27.73 27.23
N VAL A 83 -5.29 26.62 27.09
CA VAL A 83 -4.81 25.34 26.57
C VAL A 83 -5.89 24.74 25.67
N LEU A 84 -5.46 24.11 24.58
CA LEU A 84 -6.31 23.22 23.77
C LEU A 84 -5.95 21.76 24.06
N ALA A 85 -6.95 20.88 24.03
CA ALA A 85 -6.72 19.44 23.98
C ALA A 85 -7.04 18.94 22.56
N LEU A 86 -6.05 18.30 21.95
CA LEU A 86 -6.12 17.64 20.66
C LEU A 86 -6.27 16.14 20.89
N VAL A 87 -7.39 15.56 20.46
CA VAL A 87 -7.67 14.12 20.56
C VAL A 87 -7.74 13.53 19.17
N SER A 88 -6.81 12.64 18.85
CA SER A 88 -6.77 11.92 17.58
C SER A 88 -7.60 10.66 17.66
N ARG A 89 -8.40 10.41 16.62
CA ARG A 89 -9.25 9.22 16.50
C ARG A 89 -9.04 8.55 15.14
N ALA A 90 -9.00 7.23 15.13
CA ALA A 90 -9.03 6.44 13.91
C ALA A 90 -10.40 6.56 13.20
N GLU A 91 -10.49 6.03 11.98
CA GLU A 91 -11.73 5.98 11.20
C GLU A 91 -12.86 5.25 11.95
N ASP A 92 -12.53 4.22 12.73
CA ASP A 92 -13.46 3.47 13.59
C ASP A 92 -13.86 4.20 14.89
N GLY A 93 -13.32 5.40 15.12
CA GLY A 93 -13.58 6.23 16.30
C GLY A 93 -12.69 5.92 17.51
N ARG A 94 -11.84 4.89 17.47
CA ARG A 94 -10.88 4.57 18.54
C ARG A 94 -9.91 5.72 18.76
N GLU A 95 -9.66 6.09 20.02
CA GLU A 95 -8.67 7.10 20.36
C GLU A 95 -7.26 6.57 20.08
N LEU A 96 -6.48 7.32 19.29
CA LEU A 96 -5.10 6.98 18.92
C LEU A 96 -4.08 7.73 19.76
N GLY A 97 -4.43 8.94 20.22
CA GLY A 97 -3.53 9.77 20.98
C GLY A 97 -4.18 11.06 21.44
N ARG A 98 -3.56 11.70 22.42
CA ARG A 98 -3.99 12.97 23.00
C ARG A 98 -2.80 13.87 23.23
N LEU A 99 -2.97 15.15 22.98
CA LEU A 99 -1.95 16.17 23.18
C LEU A 99 -2.57 17.44 23.79
N GLU A 100 -1.92 17.98 24.81
CA GLU A 100 -2.25 19.30 25.38
C GLU A 100 -1.38 20.36 24.73
N LEU A 101 -2.01 21.45 24.30
CA LEU A 101 -1.40 22.48 23.47
C LEU A 101 -1.55 23.84 24.16
N PRO A 102 -0.51 24.35 24.82
CA PRO A 102 -0.50 25.70 25.37
C PRO A 102 -0.73 26.73 24.27
N LEU A 103 -1.52 27.76 24.59
CA LEU A 103 -1.78 28.88 23.70
C LEU A 103 -0.87 30.05 24.07
N VAL A 104 -0.25 30.65 23.04
CA VAL A 104 0.58 31.85 23.14
C VAL A 104 -0.13 32.99 22.42
N ASP A 105 -0.27 34.13 23.10
CA ASP A 105 -0.90 35.31 22.51
C ASP A 105 -0.15 35.77 21.25
N LEU A 106 -0.91 36.10 20.20
CA LEU A 106 -0.37 36.70 18.99
C LEU A 106 -1.29 37.82 18.48
N PRO A 107 -0.75 38.79 17.72
CA PRO A 107 -1.57 39.69 16.93
C PRO A 107 -2.49 38.90 16.00
N CYS A 108 -3.77 39.24 15.97
CA CYS A 108 -4.73 38.55 15.11
C CYS A 108 -4.30 38.62 13.63
N PRO A 109 -4.17 37.48 12.94
CA PRO A 109 -3.82 37.45 11.53
C PRO A 109 -4.79 38.27 10.67
N GLU A 110 -4.33 38.67 9.50
CA GLU A 110 -5.17 39.29 8.48
C GLU A 110 -6.37 38.38 8.17
N GLY A 111 -7.58 38.96 8.14
CA GLY A 111 -8.85 38.23 8.02
C GLY A 111 -9.51 37.86 9.35
N LEU A 112 -8.77 37.82 10.47
CA LEU A 112 -9.32 37.67 11.82
C LEU A 112 -9.30 38.96 12.64
N ALA A 113 -8.50 39.95 12.24
CA ALA A 113 -8.38 41.21 12.95
C ALA A 113 -9.73 41.96 12.98
N ARG A 114 -10.26 42.16 14.19
CA ARG A 114 -11.44 43.00 14.48
C ARG A 114 -11.16 43.85 15.73
N PRO A 115 -11.86 44.98 15.94
CA PRO A 115 -11.72 45.75 17.18
C PRO A 115 -12.03 44.88 18.40
N LYS A 116 -11.20 44.95 19.44
CA LYS A 116 -11.32 44.17 20.69
C LYS A 116 -11.32 42.65 20.46
N GLN A 117 -10.61 42.17 19.44
CA GLN A 117 -10.39 40.75 19.19
C GLN A 117 -9.05 40.33 19.81
N ARG A 118 -9.05 39.22 20.54
CA ARG A 118 -7.85 38.52 20.99
C ARG A 118 -7.63 37.27 20.14
N CYS A 119 -6.36 37.00 19.82
CA CYS A 119 -5.94 35.77 19.18
C CYS A 119 -4.82 35.11 19.97
N ALA A 120 -4.81 33.77 19.95
CA ALA A 120 -3.70 32.97 20.48
C ALA A 120 -3.44 31.77 19.57
N THR A 121 -2.20 31.27 19.56
CA THR A 121 -1.73 30.20 18.68
C THR A 121 -1.02 29.12 19.48
N THR A 122 -1.06 27.90 18.97
CA THR A 122 -0.19 26.80 19.43
C THR A 122 1.16 26.86 18.70
N ALA A 123 2.14 26.11 19.19
CA ALA A 123 3.27 25.67 18.37
C ALA A 123 2.78 24.83 17.16
N PRO A 124 3.59 24.68 16.08
CA PRO A 124 3.24 23.79 14.97
C PRO A 124 3.11 22.34 15.45
N VAL A 125 1.95 21.75 15.18
CA VAL A 125 1.60 20.38 15.60
C VAL A 125 1.66 19.44 14.41
N ARG A 126 2.31 18.29 14.58
CA ARG A 126 2.40 17.23 13.57
C ARG A 126 1.45 16.07 13.88
N VAL A 127 0.97 15.42 12.82
CA VAL A 127 0.27 14.13 12.94
C VAL A 127 1.24 13.06 12.51
N VAL A 128 1.63 12.19 13.43
CA VAL A 128 2.64 11.15 13.20
C VAL A 128 2.01 9.79 12.97
N ILE A 129 2.77 8.89 12.35
CA ILE A 129 2.30 7.56 11.95
C ILE A 129 2.37 6.59 13.14
N ASP A 130 3.43 6.67 13.95
CA ASP A 130 3.72 5.71 15.00
C ASP A 130 4.30 6.32 16.29
N GLU A 131 4.61 5.45 17.25
CA GLU A 131 5.18 5.85 18.54
C GLU A 131 6.64 6.30 18.45
N VAL A 132 7.41 5.84 17.45
CA VAL A 132 8.82 6.22 17.28
C VAL A 132 8.87 7.71 16.98
N ASP A 133 8.01 8.17 16.07
CA ASP A 133 7.84 9.58 15.76
C ASP A 133 7.24 10.37 16.91
N ALA A 134 6.22 9.82 17.57
CA ALA A 134 5.55 10.48 18.68
C ALA A 134 6.48 10.72 19.88
N ARG A 135 7.53 9.91 20.02
CA ARG A 135 8.53 10.03 21.10
C ARG A 135 9.81 10.73 20.67
N HIS A 136 9.90 11.17 19.41
CA HIS A 136 11.10 11.86 18.94
C HIS A 136 11.35 13.15 19.75
N PRO A 137 12.57 13.39 20.28
CA PRO A 137 12.82 14.52 21.19
C PRO A 137 12.43 15.90 20.66
N LEU A 138 12.51 16.11 19.35
CA LEU A 138 12.15 17.38 18.69
C LEU A 138 10.64 17.60 18.52
N THR A 139 9.81 16.56 18.68
CA THR A 139 8.36 16.63 18.40
C THR A 139 7.48 16.05 19.49
N ALA A 140 8.02 15.42 20.53
CA ALA A 140 7.24 14.68 21.52
C ALA A 140 6.12 15.48 22.22
N HIS A 141 6.29 16.78 22.39
CA HIS A 141 5.29 17.69 22.98
C HIS A 141 4.43 18.43 21.95
N ARG A 142 4.59 18.11 20.67
CA ARG A 142 3.90 18.77 19.54
C ARG A 142 3.55 17.79 18.41
N SER A 143 3.43 16.51 18.71
CA SER A 143 2.96 15.50 17.77
C SER A 143 1.87 14.64 18.40
N VAL A 144 0.97 14.13 17.56
CA VAL A 144 -0.05 13.16 17.97
C VAL A 144 -0.15 12.07 16.92
N ILE A 145 -0.26 10.81 17.35
CA ILE A 145 -0.47 9.68 16.43
C ILE A 145 -1.82 9.86 15.74
N GLY A 146 -1.85 9.74 14.42
CA GLY A 146 -3.07 9.75 13.63
C GLY A 146 -3.06 8.67 12.56
N GLY A 147 -4.23 8.48 11.95
CA GLY A 147 -4.40 7.55 10.84
C GLY A 147 -5.18 8.20 9.71
N LEU A 148 -4.92 7.78 8.48
CA LEU A 148 -5.66 8.21 7.30
C LEU A 148 -7.18 7.98 7.51
N ALA A 149 -7.99 8.95 7.08
CA ALA A 149 -9.45 9.00 7.32
C ALA A 149 -9.88 9.14 8.79
N GLY A 150 -8.91 9.24 9.71
CA GLY A 150 -9.14 9.59 11.10
C GLY A 150 -9.52 11.06 11.28
N ARG A 151 -9.75 11.45 12.54
CA ARG A 151 -10.16 12.79 12.93
C ARG A 151 -9.34 13.34 14.08
N LEU A 152 -9.03 14.63 14.02
CA LEU A 152 -8.46 15.40 15.12
C LEU A 152 -9.56 16.25 15.74
N ARG A 153 -9.90 15.98 17.00
CA ARG A 153 -10.88 16.75 17.77
C ARG A 153 -10.16 17.77 18.62
N ILE A 154 -10.47 19.04 18.42
CA ILE A 154 -9.85 20.15 19.15
C ILE A 154 -10.86 20.70 20.15
N THR A 155 -10.48 20.66 21.42
CA THR A 155 -11.36 21.01 22.55
C THR A 155 -10.70 22.05 23.46
N ALA A 156 -11.54 22.84 24.12
CA ALA A 156 -11.16 23.74 25.22
C ALA A 156 -11.97 23.34 26.45
N GLY A 157 -11.35 22.62 27.39
CA GLY A 157 -12.10 21.87 28.39
C GLY A 157 -13.03 20.86 27.73
N GLU A 158 -14.31 20.84 28.11
CA GLU A 158 -15.33 19.98 27.50
C GLU A 158 -15.92 20.53 26.19
N ARG A 159 -15.60 21.78 25.82
CA ARG A 159 -16.16 22.42 24.63
C ARG A 159 -15.39 22.00 23.38
N LEU A 160 -16.07 21.35 22.42
CA LEU A 160 -15.54 21.13 21.08
C LEU A 160 -15.45 22.46 20.32
N LEU A 161 -14.26 22.82 19.87
CA LEU A 161 -14.01 24.01 19.04
C LEU A 161 -13.98 23.69 17.55
N GLY A 162 -13.57 22.46 17.19
CA GLY A 162 -13.56 22.02 15.81
C GLY A 162 -13.05 20.59 15.66
N GLU A 163 -13.22 20.08 14.45
CA GLU A 163 -12.76 18.75 14.06
C GLU A 163 -12.12 18.84 12.67
N ILE A 164 -11.01 18.12 12.47
CA ILE A 164 -10.23 18.13 11.24
C ILE A 164 -10.03 16.70 10.79
N LEU A 165 -10.20 16.43 9.49
CA LEU A 165 -9.92 15.12 8.90
C LEU A 165 -8.42 14.95 8.66
N VAL A 166 -7.91 13.75 8.91
CA VAL A 166 -6.56 13.33 8.51
C VAL A 166 -6.64 12.71 7.11
N THR A 167 -5.96 13.33 6.15
CA THR A 167 -5.94 12.93 4.74
C THR A 167 -4.51 12.64 4.28
N GLY A 168 -4.36 12.26 3.02
CA GLY A 168 -3.07 12.33 2.34
C GLY A 168 -2.54 13.76 2.19
N PRO A 169 -1.43 13.92 1.46
CA PRO A 169 -0.72 15.19 1.31
C PRO A 169 -1.59 16.31 0.74
N ARG A 170 -1.59 17.47 1.43
CA ARG A 170 -2.36 18.66 1.01
C ARG A 170 -1.86 19.32 -0.26
N ALA A 171 -0.58 19.15 -0.57
CA ALA A 171 0.06 19.71 -1.75
C ALA A 171 1.11 18.73 -2.25
N THR A 172 1.01 18.33 -3.52
CA THR A 172 2.02 17.53 -4.23
C THR A 172 2.17 18.06 -5.66
N PRO A 173 3.21 17.67 -6.41
CA PRO A 173 3.29 17.94 -7.85
C PRO A 173 2.09 17.43 -8.67
N ALA A 174 1.36 16.42 -8.17
CA ALA A 174 0.14 15.90 -8.79
C ALA A 174 -1.16 16.57 -8.28
N GLY A 175 -1.05 17.57 -7.40
CA GLY A 175 -2.17 18.16 -6.68
C GLY A 175 -2.40 17.54 -5.29
N PRO A 176 -3.44 17.97 -4.55
CA PRO A 176 -3.78 17.39 -3.26
C PRO A 176 -4.20 15.92 -3.42
N ILE A 177 -3.79 15.07 -2.48
CA ILE A 177 -4.20 13.68 -2.41
C ILE A 177 -5.06 13.50 -1.18
N GLU A 178 -6.35 13.25 -1.36
CA GLU A 178 -7.27 13.06 -0.24
C GLU A 178 -7.16 11.65 0.33
N ARG A 179 -7.70 10.67 -0.41
CA ARG A 179 -7.67 9.25 -0.03
C ARG A 179 -7.86 8.37 -1.27
N GLN A 180 -7.00 7.37 -1.38
CA GLN A 180 -6.99 6.34 -2.41
C GLN A 180 -7.13 4.98 -1.76
N ARG A 181 -7.61 4.02 -2.55
CA ARG A 181 -7.67 2.62 -2.18
C ARG A 181 -7.03 1.73 -3.23
N ALA A 182 -6.24 0.77 -2.75
CA ALA A 182 -5.80 -0.39 -3.51
C ALA A 182 -6.41 -1.67 -2.92
N LYS A 183 -6.45 -2.75 -3.71
CA LYS A 183 -6.89 -4.07 -3.27
C LYS A 183 -5.65 -4.95 -3.05
N LEU A 184 -5.44 -5.40 -1.82
CA LEU A 184 -4.46 -6.47 -1.52
C LEU A 184 -5.15 -7.82 -1.42
N ARG A 185 -4.50 -8.83 -1.99
CA ARG A 185 -4.87 -10.23 -1.79
C ARG A 185 -3.64 -11.01 -1.35
N PHE A 186 -3.70 -11.56 -0.15
CA PHE A 186 -2.64 -12.35 0.44
C PHE A 186 -2.83 -13.83 0.10
N VAL A 187 -1.76 -14.45 -0.36
CA VAL A 187 -1.65 -15.90 -0.60
C VAL A 187 -0.55 -16.42 0.32
N VAL A 188 -0.93 -17.03 1.44
CA VAL A 188 -0.01 -17.59 2.42
C VAL A 188 0.25 -19.04 2.11
N LEU A 189 1.49 -19.36 1.78
CA LEU A 189 1.87 -20.71 1.38
C LEU A 189 2.17 -21.57 2.60
N ARG A 190 1.86 -22.85 2.52
CA ARG A 190 2.43 -23.87 3.41
C ARG A 190 3.78 -24.33 2.88
N VAL A 191 4.64 -24.82 3.76
CA VAL A 191 5.96 -25.36 3.39
C VAL A 191 5.80 -26.58 2.46
N GLU A 192 4.85 -27.44 2.78
CA GLU A 192 4.50 -28.65 2.02
C GLU A 192 2.99 -28.85 2.04
N PRO A 193 2.41 -29.66 1.13
CA PRO A 193 0.99 -29.93 1.11
C PRO A 193 0.46 -30.47 2.44
N GLY A 194 -0.53 -29.78 3.02
CA GLY A 194 -1.11 -30.10 4.33
C GLY A 194 -0.26 -29.73 5.55
N GLY A 195 0.92 -29.13 5.35
CA GLY A 195 1.81 -28.69 6.42
C GLY A 195 1.40 -27.38 7.11
N ALA A 196 2.28 -26.84 7.95
CA ALA A 196 2.05 -25.54 8.58
C ALA A 196 2.18 -24.38 7.57
N PRO A 197 1.40 -23.29 7.72
CA PRO A 197 1.60 -22.06 6.94
C PRO A 197 2.96 -21.42 7.21
N SER A 198 3.43 -20.60 6.27
CA SER A 198 4.73 -19.90 6.35
C SER A 198 4.83 -18.94 7.54
N VAL A 199 3.69 -18.46 8.04
CA VAL A 199 3.57 -17.53 9.17
C VAL A 199 2.35 -17.90 10.02
N GLY A 200 2.40 -17.57 11.32
CA GLY A 200 1.24 -17.65 12.21
C GLY A 200 0.89 -19.03 12.76
N ASP A 201 1.76 -20.04 12.55
CA ASP A 201 1.67 -21.43 13.06
C ASP A 201 0.47 -22.27 12.55
N ASP A 202 -0.71 -21.67 12.40
CA ASP A 202 -1.91 -22.26 11.82
C ASP A 202 -2.63 -21.28 10.87
N ASP A 203 -3.74 -21.71 10.27
CA ASP A 203 -4.48 -20.91 9.28
C ASP A 203 -5.11 -19.63 9.88
N ALA A 204 -5.47 -19.63 11.16
CA ALA A 204 -6.04 -18.46 11.81
C ALA A 204 -4.94 -17.44 12.09
N GLY A 205 -3.83 -17.88 12.68
CA GLY A 205 -2.66 -17.04 12.91
C GLY A 205 -2.03 -16.53 11.63
N ALA A 206 -2.08 -17.29 10.52
CA ALA A 206 -1.65 -16.82 9.20
C ALA A 206 -2.48 -15.62 8.71
N ARG A 207 -3.80 -15.66 8.91
CA ARG A 207 -4.70 -14.55 8.58
C ARG A 207 -4.46 -13.33 9.47
N ASP A 208 -4.24 -13.55 10.76
CA ASP A 208 -3.91 -12.49 11.71
C ASP A 208 -2.56 -11.84 11.36
N ALA A 209 -1.56 -12.63 10.97
CA ALA A 209 -0.26 -12.14 10.54
C ALA A 209 -0.36 -11.27 9.27
N ALA A 210 -1.15 -11.70 8.28
CA ALA A 210 -1.42 -10.92 7.08
C ALA A 210 -2.18 -9.61 7.39
N ALA A 211 -3.18 -9.65 8.27
CA ALA A 211 -3.91 -8.46 8.70
C ALA A 211 -3.02 -7.44 9.43
N GLN A 212 -2.16 -7.91 10.33
CA GLN A 212 -1.19 -7.05 11.00
C GLN A 212 -0.17 -6.46 10.02
N ALA A 213 0.25 -7.22 9.01
CA ALA A 213 1.14 -6.71 7.97
C ALA A 213 0.47 -5.62 7.14
N GLN A 214 -0.78 -5.82 6.72
CA GLN A 214 -1.55 -4.80 6.02
C GLN A 214 -1.69 -3.53 6.87
N GLN A 215 -1.97 -3.63 8.17
CA GLN A 215 -2.06 -2.45 9.05
C GLN A 215 -0.75 -1.63 9.09
N ARG A 216 0.41 -2.29 9.04
CA ARG A 216 1.71 -1.61 8.98
C ARG A 216 1.94 -0.92 7.64
N VAL A 217 1.57 -1.58 6.55
CA VAL A 217 1.62 -0.97 5.21
C VAL A 217 0.67 0.23 5.14
N ASP A 218 -0.57 0.10 5.64
CA ASP A 218 -1.57 1.17 5.74
C ASP A 218 -1.04 2.37 6.55
N ALA A 219 -0.35 2.12 7.66
CA ALA A 219 0.22 3.18 8.48
C ALA A 219 1.22 4.03 7.68
N LEU A 220 2.15 3.36 6.96
CA LEU A 220 3.18 4.05 6.18
C LEU A 220 2.64 4.71 4.91
N TRP A 221 1.93 3.95 4.08
CA TRP A 221 1.34 4.45 2.83
C TRP A 221 0.18 5.42 3.06
N GLY A 222 -0.39 5.43 4.26
CA GLY A 222 -1.33 6.44 4.71
C GLY A 222 -0.78 7.86 4.57
N ALA A 223 0.53 8.04 4.68
CA ALA A 223 1.20 9.31 4.45
C ALA A 223 1.10 9.83 3.01
N CYS A 224 0.88 8.94 2.04
CA CYS A 224 0.54 9.28 0.66
C CYS A 224 -0.97 9.28 0.40
N GLY A 225 -1.80 9.15 1.43
CA GLY A 225 -3.25 9.05 1.30
C GLY A 225 -3.72 7.71 0.76
N LEU A 226 -2.93 6.63 0.85
CA LEU A 226 -3.31 5.30 0.41
C LEU A 226 -3.70 4.42 1.59
N ALA A 227 -4.77 3.63 1.43
CA ALA A 227 -5.10 2.53 2.32
C ALA A 227 -5.62 1.31 1.54
N PHE A 228 -5.53 0.13 2.13
CA PHE A 228 -5.91 -1.15 1.52
C PHE A 228 -7.26 -1.68 2.04
N GLY A 229 -7.74 -1.11 3.15
CA GLY A 229 -9.04 -1.39 3.75
C GLY A 229 -8.95 -2.20 5.04
N PRO A 230 -10.07 -2.42 5.74
CA PRO A 230 -10.04 -3.07 7.06
C PRO A 230 -9.92 -4.59 7.00
N ASN A 231 -10.32 -5.22 5.89
CA ASN A 231 -10.41 -6.67 5.77
C ASN A 231 -9.55 -7.15 4.59
N PRO A 232 -8.32 -7.64 4.82
CA PRO A 232 -7.52 -8.24 3.76
C PRO A 232 -8.21 -9.49 3.23
N GLU A 233 -8.13 -9.72 1.92
CA GLU A 233 -8.42 -11.04 1.36
C GLU A 233 -7.22 -11.94 1.64
N VAL A 234 -7.41 -13.04 2.37
CA VAL A 234 -6.31 -13.95 2.74
C VAL A 234 -6.68 -15.39 2.41
N GLN A 235 -5.86 -16.01 1.57
CA GLN A 235 -5.94 -17.43 1.21
C GLN A 235 -4.74 -18.15 1.81
N VAL A 236 -4.98 -19.26 2.52
CA VAL A 236 -3.91 -20.14 3.01
C VAL A 236 -3.94 -21.39 2.15
N VAL A 237 -2.85 -21.66 1.41
CA VAL A 237 -2.84 -22.64 0.33
C VAL A 237 -1.59 -23.52 0.37
N ASP A 238 -1.70 -24.72 -0.19
CA ASP A 238 -0.57 -25.62 -0.41
C ASP A 238 0.34 -25.12 -1.54
N PRO A 239 1.61 -25.55 -1.62
CA PRO A 239 2.36 -25.45 -2.87
C PRO A 239 1.61 -26.14 -4.02
N PRO A 240 1.48 -25.52 -5.20
CA PRO A 240 0.72 -26.11 -6.29
C PRO A 240 1.44 -27.34 -6.87
N PRO A 241 0.71 -28.31 -7.45
CA PRO A 241 1.34 -29.38 -8.21
C PRO A 241 2.04 -28.81 -9.46
N PRO A 242 2.95 -29.59 -10.08
CA PRO A 242 3.60 -29.21 -11.32
C PRO A 242 2.61 -29.10 -12.49
N HIS A 243 1.93 -27.98 -12.63
CA HIS A 243 0.81 -27.81 -13.57
C HIS A 243 1.18 -26.97 -14.80
N LEU A 244 2.41 -26.46 -14.82
CA LEU A 244 2.91 -25.55 -15.85
C LEU A 244 4.03 -26.24 -16.63
N VAL A 245 3.99 -26.12 -17.96
CA VAL A 245 5.13 -26.45 -18.83
C VAL A 245 5.59 -25.19 -19.54
N SER A 246 6.89 -24.90 -19.46
CA SER A 246 7.54 -23.76 -20.09
C SER A 246 8.31 -24.23 -21.31
N LEU A 247 7.96 -23.67 -22.47
CA LEU A 247 8.57 -23.95 -23.76
C LEU A 247 9.62 -22.90 -24.06
N GLY A 248 10.80 -23.35 -24.48
CA GLY A 248 11.98 -22.49 -24.63
C GLY A 248 12.59 -22.07 -23.29
N CYS A 249 12.35 -22.81 -22.20
CA CYS A 249 12.94 -22.53 -20.89
C CYS A 249 14.48 -22.39 -21.00
N GLY A 250 15.04 -21.32 -20.45
CA GLY A 250 16.45 -20.94 -20.61
C GLY A 250 16.64 -19.98 -21.78
N TYR A 251 16.81 -20.47 -23.01
CA TYR A 251 17.32 -19.64 -24.12
C TYR A 251 16.29 -19.20 -25.16
N GLY A 252 15.05 -19.70 -25.11
CA GLY A 252 14.00 -19.34 -26.08
C GLY A 252 14.29 -19.73 -27.53
N LEU A 253 15.10 -20.77 -27.76
CA LEU A 253 15.47 -21.24 -29.09
C LEU A 253 14.31 -21.92 -29.81
N SER A 254 14.25 -21.76 -31.14
CA SER A 254 13.31 -22.49 -31.99
C SER A 254 13.64 -23.98 -32.09
N ALA A 255 12.64 -24.77 -32.44
CA ALA A 255 12.77 -26.21 -32.68
C ALA A 255 13.67 -26.52 -33.88
N THR A 256 14.46 -27.58 -33.76
CA THR A 256 15.23 -28.20 -34.86
C THR A 256 14.60 -29.51 -35.33
N GLY A 257 13.63 -30.05 -34.60
CA GLY A 257 12.88 -31.27 -34.91
C GLY A 257 12.86 -32.24 -33.73
N GLY A 258 12.05 -33.30 -33.85
CA GLY A 258 11.85 -34.28 -32.76
C GLY A 258 10.43 -34.21 -32.22
N ASP A 259 10.27 -34.39 -30.91
CA ASP A 259 8.97 -34.32 -30.27
C ASP A 259 9.05 -33.88 -28.82
N LEU A 260 7.92 -33.31 -28.37
CA LEU A 260 7.60 -33.13 -26.97
C LEU A 260 6.76 -34.30 -26.48
N SER A 261 7.04 -34.78 -25.27
CA SER A 261 6.25 -35.79 -24.60
C SER A 261 6.03 -35.41 -23.12
N LEU A 262 4.79 -35.46 -22.67
CA LEU A 262 4.40 -35.18 -21.28
C LEU A 262 3.25 -36.07 -20.84
N VAL A 263 3.06 -36.20 -19.54
CA VAL A 263 1.93 -36.91 -18.92
C VAL A 263 1.10 -35.90 -18.14
N ALA A 264 -0.19 -35.76 -18.46
CA ALA A 264 -1.13 -34.85 -17.80
C ALA A 264 -2.17 -35.66 -17.03
N ASP A 265 -2.14 -35.66 -15.69
CA ASP A 265 -2.99 -36.51 -14.84
C ASP A 265 -3.05 -37.97 -15.33
N GLY A 266 -1.87 -38.55 -15.62
CA GLY A 266 -1.75 -39.91 -16.14
C GLY A 266 -2.02 -40.08 -17.65
N HIS A 267 -2.45 -39.04 -18.36
CA HIS A 267 -2.71 -39.10 -19.81
C HIS A 267 -1.45 -38.75 -20.61
N PRO A 268 -0.85 -39.71 -21.34
CA PRO A 268 0.33 -39.44 -22.14
C PRO A 268 -0.02 -38.61 -23.38
N LEU A 269 0.79 -37.59 -23.64
CA LEU A 269 0.65 -36.68 -24.76
C LEU A 269 1.99 -36.57 -25.47
N THR A 270 1.98 -36.70 -26.79
CA THR A 270 3.14 -36.48 -27.64
C THR A 270 2.78 -35.50 -28.75
N LEU A 271 3.69 -34.57 -29.02
CA LEU A 271 3.56 -33.55 -30.06
C LEU A 271 4.85 -33.51 -30.90
N PRO A 272 4.80 -33.87 -32.20
CA PRO A 272 5.96 -33.75 -33.07
C PRO A 272 6.30 -32.26 -33.32
N LEU A 273 7.57 -31.92 -33.21
CA LEU A 273 8.11 -30.56 -33.40
C LEU A 273 8.53 -30.34 -34.85
N ARG A 274 8.29 -29.12 -35.36
CA ARG A 274 8.69 -28.71 -36.71
C ARG A 274 9.95 -27.85 -36.63
N ALA A 275 10.91 -28.09 -37.50
CA ALA A 275 12.10 -27.24 -37.58
C ALA A 275 11.71 -25.77 -37.86
N GLY A 276 12.32 -24.84 -37.13
CA GLY A 276 12.04 -23.41 -37.16
C GLY A 276 10.82 -22.95 -36.33
N GLU A 277 10.08 -23.86 -35.71
CA GLU A 277 8.91 -23.49 -34.90
C GLU A 277 9.32 -22.81 -33.60
N SER A 278 8.72 -21.65 -33.31
CA SER A 278 9.00 -20.88 -32.09
C SER A 278 8.28 -21.48 -30.87
N PRO A 279 8.73 -21.18 -29.64
CA PRO A 279 8.03 -21.58 -28.41
C PRO A 279 6.54 -21.26 -28.42
N ALA A 280 6.15 -20.06 -28.84
CA ALA A 280 4.73 -19.67 -28.97
C ALA A 280 3.96 -20.48 -30.04
N GLY A 281 4.62 -20.89 -31.13
CA GLY A 281 4.02 -21.78 -32.13
C GLY A 281 3.71 -23.16 -31.55
N VAL A 282 4.71 -23.75 -30.88
CA VAL A 282 4.59 -25.05 -30.22
C VAL A 282 3.54 -25.01 -29.10
N ALA A 283 3.51 -23.93 -28.31
CA ALA A 283 2.55 -23.69 -27.23
C ALA A 283 1.11 -23.81 -27.70
N ARG A 284 0.75 -23.14 -28.81
CA ARG A 284 -0.60 -23.19 -29.38
C ARG A 284 -1.00 -24.60 -29.81
N ARG A 285 -0.08 -25.35 -30.44
CA ARG A 285 -0.36 -26.74 -30.84
C ARG A 285 -0.47 -27.68 -29.64
N LEU A 286 0.35 -27.47 -28.61
CA LEU A 286 0.27 -28.24 -27.37
C LEU A 286 -1.03 -27.97 -26.62
N ALA A 287 -1.47 -26.71 -26.55
CA ALA A 287 -2.74 -26.31 -25.96
C ALA A 287 -3.92 -27.00 -26.66
N GLN A 288 -3.97 -26.95 -28.00
CA GLN A 288 -4.99 -27.66 -28.79
C GLN A 288 -5.01 -29.17 -28.50
N ARG A 289 -3.83 -29.78 -28.30
CA ARG A 289 -3.71 -31.21 -28.00
C ARG A 289 -4.21 -31.54 -26.58
N LEU A 290 -3.91 -30.68 -25.60
CA LEU A 290 -4.41 -30.77 -24.23
C LEU A 290 -5.94 -30.58 -24.17
N GLU A 291 -6.46 -29.61 -24.89
CA GLU A 291 -7.90 -29.34 -24.97
C GLU A 291 -8.67 -30.50 -25.62
N ALA A 292 -8.12 -31.09 -26.68
CA ALA A 292 -8.65 -32.31 -27.29
C ALA A 292 -8.63 -33.52 -26.34
N ALA A 293 -7.70 -33.54 -25.38
CA ALA A 293 -7.64 -34.53 -24.31
C ALA A 293 -8.55 -34.20 -23.11
N GLY A 294 -9.32 -33.11 -23.17
CA GLY A 294 -10.31 -32.74 -22.15
C GLY A 294 -9.81 -31.76 -21.10
N PHE A 295 -8.59 -31.23 -21.22
CA PHE A 295 -8.04 -30.22 -20.31
C PHE A 295 -8.36 -28.80 -20.77
N VAL A 296 -7.98 -27.82 -19.95
CA VAL A 296 -8.00 -26.39 -20.26
C VAL A 296 -6.55 -25.91 -20.17
N ALA A 297 -6.03 -25.36 -21.26
CA ALA A 297 -4.67 -24.83 -21.31
C ALA A 297 -4.71 -23.30 -21.40
N ARG A 298 -3.93 -22.61 -20.57
CA ARG A 298 -3.74 -21.16 -20.62
C ARG A 298 -2.32 -20.86 -21.07
N ILE A 299 -2.19 -20.14 -22.18
CA ILE A 299 -0.91 -19.73 -22.75
C ILE A 299 -0.51 -18.37 -22.19
N SER A 300 0.75 -18.23 -21.82
CA SER A 300 1.33 -16.99 -21.32
C SER A 300 2.72 -16.81 -21.92
N ASP A 301 2.85 -15.82 -22.82
CA ASP A 301 4.11 -15.53 -23.52
C ASP A 301 4.99 -14.62 -22.65
N ASN A 302 6.19 -15.09 -22.32
CA ASN A 302 7.17 -14.33 -21.55
C ASN A 302 8.14 -13.61 -22.51
N PRO A 303 8.55 -12.37 -22.22
CA PRO A 303 9.63 -11.73 -22.98
C PRO A 303 10.95 -12.52 -22.88
N ALA A 304 11.92 -12.16 -23.71
CA ALA A 304 13.26 -12.74 -23.61
C ALA A 304 13.95 -12.22 -22.34
N MET A 305 14.51 -13.13 -21.54
CA MET A 305 15.43 -12.78 -20.46
C MET A 305 16.76 -12.24 -21.03
N ALA A 306 17.54 -11.50 -20.24
CA ALA A 306 18.67 -10.72 -20.75
C ALA A 306 19.72 -11.55 -21.51
N SER A 307 19.91 -12.81 -21.14
CA SER A 307 20.86 -13.75 -21.76
C SER A 307 20.22 -14.73 -22.75
N ALA A 308 18.91 -14.64 -23.01
CA ALA A 308 18.22 -15.53 -23.94
C ALA A 308 18.27 -15.03 -25.38
N THR A 309 18.22 -15.99 -26.31
CA THR A 309 18.12 -15.70 -27.75
C THR A 309 16.69 -15.33 -28.16
N GLY A 310 15.69 -15.80 -27.41
CA GLY A 310 14.28 -15.54 -27.69
C GLY A 310 13.38 -15.60 -26.46
N ALA A 311 12.11 -15.32 -26.69
CA ALA A 311 11.03 -15.43 -25.72
C ALA A 311 10.77 -16.90 -25.32
N SER A 312 10.19 -17.10 -24.14
CA SER A 312 9.63 -18.39 -23.72
C SER A 312 8.10 -18.31 -23.65
N THR A 313 7.43 -19.45 -23.66
CA THR A 313 5.97 -19.50 -23.53
C THR A 313 5.58 -20.55 -22.51
N ASP A 314 4.81 -20.15 -21.50
CA ASP A 314 4.25 -21.06 -20.51
C ASP A 314 2.86 -21.55 -20.91
N LEU A 315 2.58 -22.81 -20.61
CA LEU A 315 1.25 -23.41 -20.59
C LEU A 315 0.90 -23.85 -19.17
N SER A 316 -0.03 -23.15 -18.54
CA SER A 316 -0.68 -23.59 -17.30
C SER A 316 -1.86 -24.50 -17.66
N VAL A 317 -1.93 -25.69 -17.07
CA VAL A 317 -2.91 -26.72 -17.42
C VAL A 317 -3.85 -26.98 -16.24
N ARG A 318 -5.14 -26.93 -16.53
CA ARG A 318 -6.22 -27.18 -15.57
C ARG A 318 -7.19 -28.23 -16.12
N ARG A 319 -7.87 -28.90 -15.20
CA ARG A 319 -9.07 -29.69 -15.49
C ARG A 319 -10.24 -28.74 -15.77
N ARG A 320 -11.31 -29.25 -16.40
CA ARG A 320 -12.53 -28.46 -16.69
C ARG A 320 -13.24 -27.95 -15.43
N ASP A 321 -13.01 -28.58 -14.29
CA ASP A 321 -13.53 -28.14 -12.98
C ASP A 321 -12.65 -27.05 -12.33
N GLY A 322 -11.61 -26.57 -13.03
CA GLY A 322 -10.71 -25.50 -12.57
C GLY A 322 -9.52 -25.98 -11.75
N LYS A 323 -9.48 -27.26 -11.33
CA LYS A 323 -8.34 -27.82 -10.57
C LYS A 323 -7.08 -27.89 -11.41
N LEU A 324 -5.95 -27.67 -10.78
CA LEU A 324 -4.62 -27.78 -11.39
C LEU A 324 -4.37 -29.24 -11.78
N VAL A 325 -3.80 -29.46 -12.97
CA VAL A 325 -3.35 -30.77 -13.45
C VAL A 325 -1.95 -31.05 -12.93
N THR A 326 -1.63 -32.31 -12.66
CA THR A 326 -0.24 -32.73 -12.46
C THR A 326 0.38 -33.11 -13.80
N LEU A 327 1.35 -32.32 -14.25
CA LEU A 327 2.22 -32.61 -15.37
C LEU A 327 3.46 -33.37 -14.90
N ALA A 328 3.87 -34.36 -15.68
CA ALA A 328 5.12 -35.08 -15.45
C ALA A 328 5.82 -35.39 -16.77
N ALA A 329 7.14 -35.56 -16.70
CA ALA A 329 7.89 -36.15 -17.80
C ALA A 329 7.52 -37.63 -17.93
N PRO A 330 7.54 -38.21 -19.15
CA PRO A 330 7.38 -39.65 -19.31
C PRO A 330 8.50 -40.40 -18.57
N PRO A 331 8.22 -41.59 -18.00
CA PRO A 331 9.24 -42.36 -17.28
C PRO A 331 10.50 -42.59 -18.12
N GLY A 332 11.66 -42.20 -17.56
CA GLY A 332 12.98 -42.39 -18.18
C GLY A 332 13.25 -41.54 -19.43
N ARG A 333 12.45 -40.49 -19.70
CA ARG A 333 12.64 -39.61 -20.88
C ARG A 333 12.49 -38.14 -20.50
N ALA A 334 13.27 -37.29 -21.16
CA ALA A 334 13.09 -35.84 -21.08
C ALA A 334 11.78 -35.41 -21.76
N VAL A 335 11.25 -34.24 -21.37
CA VAL A 335 10.04 -33.65 -21.95
C VAL A 335 10.24 -33.31 -23.42
N SER A 336 11.43 -32.84 -23.79
CA SER A 336 11.82 -32.60 -25.18
C SER A 336 12.92 -33.56 -25.61
N ARG A 337 12.82 -34.05 -26.85
CA ARG A 337 13.90 -34.80 -27.55
C ARG A 337 14.57 -33.99 -28.66
N ASP A 338 14.20 -32.72 -28.79
CA ASP A 338 14.86 -31.78 -29.70
C ASP A 338 16.21 -31.36 -29.11
N ALA A 339 17.23 -31.22 -29.97
CA ALA A 339 18.59 -30.90 -29.53
C ALA A 339 18.75 -29.45 -29.05
N THR A 340 17.88 -28.53 -29.50
CA THR A 340 17.96 -27.10 -29.18
C THR A 340 16.73 -26.59 -28.45
N PHE A 341 15.56 -27.18 -28.68
CA PHE A 341 14.31 -26.74 -28.07
C PHE A 341 14.09 -27.38 -26.71
N THR A 342 14.17 -26.55 -25.67
CA THR A 342 13.97 -26.94 -24.29
C THR A 342 12.49 -26.88 -23.91
N ALA A 343 12.06 -27.80 -23.07
CA ALA A 343 10.75 -27.78 -22.43
C ALA A 343 10.92 -28.24 -20.98
N CYS A 344 10.45 -27.43 -20.03
CA CYS A 344 10.62 -27.66 -18.61
C CYS A 344 9.25 -27.71 -17.93
N ILE A 345 9.02 -28.72 -17.10
CA ILE A 345 7.83 -28.73 -16.24
C ILE A 345 8.20 -27.98 -14.96
N GLY A 346 7.43 -26.94 -14.64
CA GLY A 346 7.65 -26.17 -13.43
C GLY A 346 7.09 -26.93 -12.23
N GLY A 347 7.91 -27.10 -11.20
CA GLY A 347 7.52 -27.63 -9.90
C GLY A 347 7.82 -26.60 -8.82
N VAL A 348 7.08 -26.65 -7.72
CA VAL A 348 7.28 -25.76 -6.56
C VAL A 348 7.65 -26.60 -5.35
N SER A 349 8.82 -26.34 -4.78
CA SER A 349 9.34 -26.95 -3.55
C SER A 349 9.80 -25.85 -2.61
N LEU A 350 9.09 -25.65 -1.50
CA LEU A 350 9.45 -24.62 -0.53
C LEU A 350 10.30 -25.15 0.63
N LEU A 351 10.81 -26.39 0.52
CA LEU A 351 11.63 -27.03 1.55
C LEU A 351 13.02 -26.38 1.68
N ASP A 352 13.61 -26.00 0.55
CA ASP A 352 14.88 -25.28 0.44
C ASP A 352 14.71 -23.77 0.15
N GLY A 353 13.46 -23.31 0.15
CA GLY A 353 13.04 -21.95 -0.18
C GLY A 353 12.69 -21.79 -1.66
N LEU A 354 11.95 -20.73 -1.99
CA LEU A 354 11.58 -20.42 -3.38
C LEU A 354 12.80 -19.94 -4.17
N GLU A 355 13.02 -20.51 -5.36
CA GLU A 355 14.00 -19.99 -6.31
C GLU A 355 13.60 -18.57 -6.73
N HIS A 356 14.42 -17.60 -6.32
CA HIS A 356 14.21 -16.19 -6.65
C HIS A 356 14.97 -15.78 -7.92
N PHE A 357 14.45 -14.80 -8.65
CA PHE A 357 15.13 -14.25 -9.81
C PHE A 357 16.45 -13.55 -9.45
N ALA A 358 17.31 -13.42 -10.45
CA ALA A 358 18.48 -12.56 -10.49
C ALA A 358 18.28 -11.48 -11.58
N ASP A 359 19.24 -10.59 -11.75
CA ASP A 359 19.16 -9.49 -12.74
C ASP A 359 18.88 -10.00 -14.16
N VAL A 360 19.32 -11.22 -14.50
CA VAL A 360 19.17 -11.78 -15.85
C VAL A 360 17.73 -12.16 -16.18
N ASP A 361 16.94 -12.53 -15.19
CA ASP A 361 15.58 -13.06 -15.34
C ASP A 361 14.53 -12.31 -14.51
N ALA A 362 14.88 -11.19 -13.86
CA ALA A 362 13.96 -10.31 -13.12
C ALA A 362 12.67 -9.97 -13.88
N VAL A 363 12.79 -9.69 -15.20
CA VAL A 363 11.67 -9.35 -16.07
C VAL A 363 10.66 -10.51 -16.24
N VAL A 364 11.11 -11.76 -16.15
CA VAL A 364 10.29 -12.95 -16.41
C VAL A 364 10.03 -13.80 -15.18
N GLY A 365 10.79 -13.61 -14.11
CA GLY A 365 10.87 -14.50 -12.96
C GLY A 365 11.49 -15.86 -13.27
N THR A 366 11.68 -16.66 -12.24
CA THR A 366 12.11 -18.06 -12.34
C THR A 366 10.96 -18.94 -12.83
N LEU A 367 11.28 -20.16 -13.27
CA LEU A 367 10.24 -21.13 -13.62
C LEU A 367 9.39 -21.50 -12.39
N GLU A 368 10.01 -21.55 -11.22
CA GLU A 368 9.33 -21.88 -9.98
C GLU A 368 8.35 -20.78 -9.55
N GLU A 369 8.77 -19.51 -9.55
CA GLU A 369 7.91 -18.34 -9.29
C GLU A 369 6.72 -18.30 -10.24
N ARG A 370 6.95 -18.41 -11.55
CA ARG A 370 5.86 -18.41 -12.53
C ARG A 370 4.89 -19.56 -12.31
N THR A 371 5.39 -20.72 -11.89
CA THR A 371 4.54 -21.86 -11.54
C THR A 371 3.73 -21.57 -10.29
N LEU A 372 4.34 -21.05 -9.24
CA LEU A 372 3.65 -20.68 -8.00
C LEU A 372 2.55 -19.65 -8.26
N VAL A 373 2.88 -18.54 -8.91
CA VAL A 373 1.98 -17.41 -9.09
C VAL A 373 0.81 -17.77 -10.00
N LYS A 374 1.07 -18.39 -11.16
CA LYS A 374 0.02 -18.72 -12.15
C LYS A 374 -0.97 -19.79 -11.64
N ALA A 375 -0.62 -20.52 -10.57
CA ALA A 375 -1.55 -21.40 -9.88
C ALA A 375 -2.69 -20.63 -9.19
N TYR A 376 -2.39 -19.43 -8.67
CA TYR A 376 -3.26 -18.65 -7.79
C TYR A 376 -3.66 -17.29 -8.36
N ASP A 377 -3.18 -16.92 -9.55
CA ASP A 377 -3.59 -15.74 -10.31
C ASP A 377 -5.13 -15.70 -10.52
N ASP A 378 -5.76 -14.61 -10.08
CA ASP A 378 -7.20 -14.36 -10.25
C ASP A 378 -7.53 -13.72 -11.61
N GLY A 379 -6.51 -13.29 -12.35
CA GLY A 379 -6.60 -12.64 -13.65
C GLY A 379 -7.07 -11.19 -13.59
N ASP A 380 -7.28 -10.60 -12.41
CA ASP A 380 -7.64 -9.20 -12.25
C ASP A 380 -6.36 -8.35 -12.16
N PRO A 381 -6.01 -7.58 -13.21
CA PRO A 381 -4.81 -6.76 -13.19
C PRO A 381 -4.89 -5.61 -12.17
N ARG A 382 -6.05 -5.37 -11.52
CA ARG A 382 -6.22 -4.33 -10.50
C ARG A 382 -6.01 -4.82 -9.07
N THR A 383 -5.74 -6.11 -8.89
CA THR A 383 -5.37 -6.68 -7.59
C THR A 383 -3.84 -6.59 -7.44
N LEU A 384 -3.39 -6.18 -6.26
CA LEU A 384 -2.01 -6.38 -5.81
C LEU A 384 -1.94 -7.70 -5.04
N ASP A 385 -1.27 -8.68 -5.62
CA ASP A 385 -1.09 -9.98 -4.98
C ASP A 385 0.13 -9.97 -4.06
N VAL A 386 0.00 -10.55 -2.87
CA VAL A 386 1.09 -10.69 -1.89
C VAL A 386 1.24 -12.16 -1.54
N PHE A 387 2.29 -12.79 -2.03
CA PHE A 387 2.61 -14.18 -1.72
C PHE A 387 3.53 -14.21 -0.51
N ILE A 388 3.11 -14.93 0.53
CA ILE A 388 3.91 -15.13 1.73
C ILE A 388 4.48 -16.55 1.72
N ILE A 389 5.80 -16.66 1.57
CA ILE A 389 6.53 -17.92 1.46
C ILE A 389 7.39 -18.21 2.71
N PRO A 390 7.87 -19.45 2.90
CA PRO A 390 8.68 -19.77 4.07
C PRO A 390 10.05 -19.09 4.07
N GLY A 391 10.63 -18.91 2.89
CA GLY A 391 12.00 -18.43 2.69
C GLY A 391 12.33 -18.39 1.20
N PHE A 392 13.25 -17.53 0.81
CA PHE A 392 13.90 -17.60 -0.50
C PHE A 392 15.08 -18.57 -0.46
N ALA A 393 15.28 -19.31 -1.55
CA ALA A 393 16.41 -20.22 -1.70
C ALA A 393 17.74 -19.46 -1.61
N ARG A 394 18.78 -20.12 -1.10
CA ARG A 394 20.16 -19.57 -0.95
C ARG A 394 20.30 -18.37 0.01
N GLY A 395 19.21 -17.85 0.58
CA GLY A 395 19.20 -16.80 1.60
C GLY A 395 19.55 -15.40 1.08
N GLY A 396 19.37 -14.38 1.92
CA GLY A 396 19.75 -12.99 1.64
C GLY A 396 18.65 -12.11 1.02
N ARG A 397 17.68 -12.71 0.32
CA ARG A 397 16.45 -12.05 -0.14
C ARG A 397 15.34 -12.25 0.90
N ILE A 398 14.56 -11.21 1.18
CA ILE A 398 13.40 -11.28 2.10
C ILE A 398 12.10 -10.73 1.50
N GLY A 399 12.19 -10.06 0.34
CA GLY A 399 11.09 -9.56 -0.46
C GLY A 399 11.54 -9.31 -1.89
N GLU A 400 10.62 -9.46 -2.83
CA GLU A 400 10.78 -9.09 -4.24
C GLU A 400 9.44 -8.68 -4.85
N SER A 401 9.49 -7.97 -5.97
CA SER A 401 8.35 -7.37 -6.62
C SER A 401 8.38 -7.57 -8.13
N PHE A 402 7.20 -7.75 -8.73
CA PHE A 402 7.02 -7.76 -10.18
C PHE A 402 6.17 -6.57 -10.60
N ILE A 403 6.74 -5.67 -11.39
CA ILE A 403 6.15 -4.38 -11.75
C ILE A 403 5.54 -4.41 -13.17
N GLY A 404 4.76 -3.38 -13.51
CA GLY A 404 4.12 -3.29 -14.82
C GLY A 404 5.09 -2.93 -15.95
N ALA A 405 6.08 -2.09 -15.65
CA ALA A 405 7.08 -1.56 -16.59
C ALA A 405 7.96 -2.65 -17.22
N ASP A 406 8.15 -3.78 -16.54
CA ASP A 406 8.96 -4.89 -17.05
C ASP A 406 8.30 -5.61 -18.23
N HIS A 407 7.00 -5.41 -18.43
CA HIS A 407 6.22 -6.11 -19.46
C HIS A 407 6.28 -7.65 -19.35
N GLY A 408 6.63 -8.14 -18.15
CA GLY A 408 6.61 -9.55 -17.78
C GLY A 408 5.20 -10.13 -17.68
N THR A 409 5.12 -11.45 -17.55
CA THR A 409 3.82 -12.13 -17.32
C THR A 409 3.42 -12.14 -15.85
N LEU A 410 4.40 -11.95 -14.96
CA LEU A 410 4.18 -11.64 -13.55
C LEU A 410 4.18 -10.12 -13.43
N ARG A 411 3.16 -9.58 -12.77
CA ARG A 411 2.99 -8.13 -12.57
C ARG A 411 2.05 -7.88 -11.40
N ASN A 412 2.14 -6.70 -10.82
CA ASN A 412 1.30 -6.27 -9.71
C ASN A 412 1.36 -7.23 -8.52
N LEU A 413 2.56 -7.74 -8.25
CA LEU A 413 2.79 -8.85 -7.35
C LEU A 413 3.98 -8.56 -6.46
N VAL A 414 3.87 -8.95 -5.20
CA VAL A 414 4.95 -9.02 -4.22
C VAL A 414 5.08 -10.45 -3.73
N VAL A 415 6.31 -10.95 -3.65
CA VAL A 415 6.64 -12.18 -2.92
C VAL A 415 7.48 -11.78 -1.72
N VAL A 416 7.06 -12.17 -0.52
CA VAL A 416 7.75 -11.84 0.73
C VAL A 416 7.92 -13.10 1.55
N ASP A 417 9.08 -13.25 2.18
CA ASP A 417 9.32 -14.40 3.04
C ASP A 417 8.91 -14.14 4.50
N ARG A 418 8.98 -15.19 5.30
CA ARG A 418 8.65 -15.09 6.73
C ARG A 418 9.55 -14.08 7.48
N ALA A 419 10.78 -13.87 7.04
CA ALA A 419 11.72 -12.96 7.68
C ALA A 419 11.35 -11.51 7.34
N GLY A 420 11.02 -11.20 6.09
CA GLY A 420 10.49 -9.91 5.66
C GLY A 420 9.13 -9.57 6.30
N MET A 421 8.31 -10.58 6.58
CA MET A 421 7.09 -10.40 7.37
C MET A 421 7.37 -10.07 8.84
N ARG A 422 8.46 -10.62 9.40
CA ARG A 422 8.87 -10.47 10.81
C ARG A 422 9.76 -9.28 11.10
N SER A 423 10.52 -8.80 10.12
CA SER A 423 11.44 -7.66 10.26
C SER A 423 10.74 -6.37 10.68
N ASN A 424 9.40 -6.33 10.61
CA ASN A 424 8.52 -5.38 11.29
C ASN A 424 8.97 -3.92 11.04
N LEU A 425 9.10 -3.12 12.11
CA LEU A 425 9.46 -1.70 12.06
C LEU A 425 10.93 -1.46 11.63
N ALA A 426 11.76 -2.50 11.54
CA ALA A 426 13.17 -2.32 11.18
C ALA A 426 13.34 -2.05 9.67
N SER A 427 12.64 -2.82 8.82
CA SER A 427 12.83 -2.76 7.36
C SER A 427 11.60 -2.39 6.55
N PHE A 428 10.38 -2.52 7.10
CA PHE A 428 9.14 -2.28 6.34
C PHE A 428 9.09 -3.00 4.98
N THR A 429 9.70 -4.19 4.88
CA THR A 429 9.92 -4.92 3.61
C THR A 429 8.65 -5.00 2.77
N LEU A 430 7.52 -5.43 3.33
CA LEU A 430 6.28 -5.51 2.55
C LEU A 430 5.83 -4.15 1.98
N ALA A 431 5.99 -3.07 2.74
CA ALA A 431 5.61 -1.74 2.26
C ALA A 431 6.58 -1.22 1.19
N HIS A 432 7.85 -1.59 1.27
CA HIS A 432 8.88 -1.33 0.27
C HIS A 432 8.58 -2.06 -1.04
N GLU A 433 8.33 -3.37 -0.99
CA GLU A 433 7.98 -4.16 -2.18
C GLU A 433 6.69 -3.65 -2.85
N ILE A 434 5.67 -3.34 -2.06
CA ILE A 434 4.46 -2.69 -2.58
C ILE A 434 4.79 -1.35 -3.26
N GLY A 435 5.82 -0.64 -2.78
CA GLY A 435 6.32 0.57 -3.39
C GLY A 435 6.88 0.38 -4.79
N HIS A 436 7.68 -0.66 -5.04
CA HIS A 436 8.16 -0.96 -6.40
C HIS A 436 6.99 -1.11 -7.37
N VAL A 437 5.94 -1.82 -6.97
CA VAL A 437 4.74 -1.99 -7.79
C VAL A 437 3.98 -0.68 -7.98
N LEU A 438 3.72 0.05 -6.90
CA LEU A 438 2.90 1.27 -6.95
C LEU A 438 3.57 2.42 -7.69
N LEU A 439 4.88 2.51 -7.60
CA LEU A 439 5.71 3.51 -8.26
C LEU A 439 6.13 3.07 -9.67
N ASP A 440 5.90 1.80 -10.02
CA ASP A 440 6.31 1.16 -11.27
C ASP A 440 7.80 1.43 -11.55
N ASP A 441 8.64 1.21 -10.52
CA ASP A 441 10.07 1.54 -10.49
C ASP A 441 10.89 0.33 -10.03
N PRO A 442 11.78 -0.21 -10.89
CA PRO A 442 12.57 -1.39 -10.56
C PRO A 442 13.82 -1.09 -9.72
N GLY A 443 14.21 0.19 -9.58
CA GLY A 443 15.44 0.58 -8.89
C GLY A 443 15.20 1.09 -7.48
N HIS A 444 16.28 1.20 -6.72
CA HIS A 444 16.30 1.95 -5.45
C HIS A 444 16.92 3.33 -5.68
N PRO A 445 16.48 4.39 -4.96
CA PRO A 445 17.03 5.74 -5.13
C PRO A 445 18.55 5.82 -4.91
N ASP A 446 19.10 5.00 -4.02
CA ASP A 446 20.52 4.92 -3.66
C ASP A 446 21.38 4.21 -4.71
N ASP A 447 20.79 3.45 -5.63
CA ASP A 447 21.50 2.91 -6.82
C ASP A 447 22.05 4.05 -7.70
N PHE A 448 21.46 5.25 -7.61
CA PHE A 448 21.74 6.38 -8.49
C PHE A 448 21.98 7.72 -7.77
N ALA A 449 21.75 7.79 -6.46
CA ALA A 449 21.85 8.99 -5.64
C ALA A 449 22.60 8.74 -4.32
N ALA A 450 22.68 9.77 -3.48
CA ALA A 450 23.21 9.59 -2.12
C ALA A 450 22.22 8.77 -1.28
N ASP A 451 22.74 7.76 -0.60
CA ASP A 451 22.06 6.93 0.39
C ASP A 451 21.25 7.79 1.38
N GLN A 452 19.97 7.45 1.52
CA GLN A 452 19.01 8.08 2.42
C GLN A 452 18.31 6.99 3.24
N PRO A 453 18.95 6.48 4.31
CA PRO A 453 18.52 5.26 5.00
C PRO A 453 17.21 5.39 5.78
N THR A 454 16.54 6.55 5.72
CA THR A 454 15.20 6.79 6.28
C THR A 454 14.10 6.79 5.22
N ARG A 455 14.45 6.71 3.93
CA ARG A 455 13.49 6.53 2.83
C ARG A 455 12.95 5.11 2.84
N LEU A 456 11.69 4.97 2.44
CA LEU A 456 11.10 3.65 2.28
C LEU A 456 11.75 2.88 1.12
N MET A 457 11.96 3.53 -0.02
CA MET A 457 12.41 2.87 -1.26
C MET A 457 13.92 2.62 -1.37
N ASP A 458 14.69 2.92 -0.33
CA ASP A 458 16.15 2.76 -0.29
C ASP A 458 16.55 1.30 -0.05
N ALA A 459 17.60 0.80 -0.73
CA ALA A 459 18.01 -0.60 -0.67
C ALA A 459 18.56 -1.01 0.70
N ASP A 460 19.20 -0.07 1.42
CA ASP A 460 19.74 -0.27 2.76
C ASP A 460 18.64 -0.36 3.83
N ALA A 461 17.37 -0.40 3.41
CA ALA A 461 16.24 -0.69 4.29
C ALA A 461 16.36 -2.03 5.05
N VAL A 462 17.22 -2.94 4.61
CA VAL A 462 17.53 -4.19 5.30
C VAL A 462 18.57 -4.07 6.41
N ASP A 463 19.31 -2.96 6.52
CA ASP A 463 20.24 -2.74 7.63
C ASP A 463 19.48 -2.35 8.89
N GLY A 464 19.52 -3.25 9.88
CA GLY A 464 18.95 -3.01 11.20
C GLY A 464 19.59 -1.82 11.93
N SER A 465 20.76 -1.32 11.52
CA SER A 465 21.42 -0.15 12.11
C SER A 465 20.82 1.20 11.67
N ALA A 466 20.05 1.21 10.57
CA ALA A 466 19.33 2.37 10.02
C ALA A 466 18.04 2.69 10.81
N PHE A 467 18.16 2.76 12.14
CA PHE A 467 17.03 3.01 13.04
C PHE A 467 16.48 4.42 12.86
N GLY A 468 15.39 4.52 12.10
CA GLY A 468 14.59 5.73 11.95
C GLY A 468 13.22 5.41 11.36
N PRO A 469 12.23 6.30 11.55
CA PRO A 469 10.93 6.15 10.92
C PRO A 469 11.10 6.16 9.40
N ARG A 470 10.56 5.17 8.70
CA ARG A 470 10.59 5.13 7.24
C ARG A 470 9.65 6.18 6.66
N ARG A 471 10.08 6.82 5.57
CA ARG A 471 9.39 7.98 4.98
C ARG A 471 9.18 7.85 3.48
N LEU A 472 8.06 8.40 3.03
CA LEU A 472 7.72 8.61 1.63
C LEU A 472 7.77 10.12 1.31
N SER A 473 8.45 10.47 0.23
CA SER A 473 8.50 11.83 -0.30
C SER A 473 7.20 12.23 -0.97
N LEU A 474 7.04 13.55 -1.13
CA LEU A 474 6.01 14.13 -2.00
C LEU A 474 6.11 13.67 -3.46
N GLY A 475 7.34 13.42 -3.93
CA GLY A 475 7.62 12.93 -5.28
C GLY A 475 7.10 11.51 -5.47
N GLU A 476 7.37 10.61 -4.52
CA GLU A 476 6.89 9.24 -4.50
C GLU A 476 5.36 9.20 -4.41
N CYS A 477 4.73 9.97 -3.51
CA CYS A 477 3.26 10.04 -3.45
C CYS A 477 2.64 10.52 -4.79
N ALA A 478 3.27 11.50 -5.45
CA ALA A 478 2.81 11.98 -6.75
C ALA A 478 3.07 10.96 -7.87
N SER A 479 4.17 10.21 -7.80
CA SER A 479 4.50 9.15 -8.77
C SER A 479 3.52 7.99 -8.65
N MET A 480 3.24 7.54 -7.43
CA MET A 480 2.21 6.55 -7.11
C MET A 480 0.87 6.90 -7.79
N LEU A 481 0.41 8.16 -7.68
CA LEU A 481 -0.81 8.58 -8.36
C LEU A 481 -0.72 8.60 -9.89
N ARG A 482 0.45 8.90 -10.46
CA ARG A 482 0.62 8.89 -11.92
C ARG A 482 0.62 7.47 -12.47
N GLN A 483 1.36 6.58 -11.82
CA GLN A 483 1.63 5.22 -12.30
C GLN A 483 0.53 4.23 -11.94
N SER A 484 -0.11 4.43 -10.80
CA SER A 484 -1.12 3.50 -10.28
C SER A 484 -2.51 4.13 -10.13
N GLY A 485 -2.66 5.44 -10.32
CA GLY A 485 -3.94 6.16 -10.20
C GLY A 485 -5.01 5.76 -11.22
N ALA A 486 -6.20 6.34 -11.08
CA ALA A 486 -7.35 6.06 -11.95
C ALA A 486 -7.14 6.36 -13.46
N ARG A 487 -6.05 7.05 -13.82
CA ARG A 487 -5.66 7.37 -15.20
C ARG A 487 -4.49 6.53 -15.72
N ALA A 488 -3.95 5.63 -14.91
CA ALA A 488 -2.89 4.72 -15.30
C ALA A 488 -3.38 3.70 -16.35
N SER A 489 -2.43 3.07 -17.04
CA SER A 489 -2.71 1.96 -17.97
C SER A 489 -3.40 0.80 -17.26
N VAL A 490 -2.94 0.50 -16.03
CA VAL A 490 -3.54 -0.47 -15.11
C VAL A 490 -3.84 0.26 -13.79
N PRO A 491 -5.09 0.70 -13.56
CA PRO A 491 -5.43 1.47 -12.38
C PRO A 491 -5.51 0.55 -11.14
N LEU A 492 -4.42 0.48 -10.39
CA LEU A 492 -4.36 -0.20 -9.08
C LEU A 492 -5.04 0.61 -7.98
N LEU A 493 -5.11 1.94 -8.15
CA LEU A 493 -5.69 2.85 -7.19
C LEU A 493 -7.05 3.39 -7.68
N SER A 494 -7.97 3.45 -6.74
CA SER A 494 -9.27 4.09 -6.91
C SER A 494 -9.50 5.16 -5.85
N PRO A 495 -10.18 6.28 -6.18
CA PRO A 495 -10.58 7.25 -5.18
C PRO A 495 -11.44 6.58 -4.11
N TRP A 496 -11.14 6.85 -2.84
CA TRP A 496 -11.90 6.32 -1.72
C TRP A 496 -12.34 7.47 -0.82
N PRO A 497 -13.52 8.07 -1.08
CA PRO A 497 -13.94 9.27 -0.39
C PRO A 497 -14.04 9.05 1.12
N ILE A 498 -13.55 10.04 1.89
CA ILE A 498 -13.82 10.11 3.33
C ILE A 498 -15.24 10.65 3.50
N PRO A 499 -16.13 9.96 4.24
CA PRO A 499 -17.47 10.46 4.49
C PRO A 499 -17.43 11.89 5.03
N ALA A 500 -18.32 12.74 4.53
CA ALA A 500 -18.48 14.08 5.08
C ALA A 500 -18.78 14.00 6.59
N PRO A 501 -18.26 14.96 7.39
CA PRO A 501 -18.42 14.95 8.83
C PRO A 501 -19.87 14.93 9.31
#